data_AF-A0A7L2L709-F1
#
_entry.id   AF-A0A7L2L709-F1
#
_cell.length_a   1.000
_cell.length_b   1.000
_cell.length_c   1.000
_cell.angle_alpha   90.00
_cell.angle_beta   90.00
_cell.angle_gamma   90.00
#
_symmetry.space_group_name_H-M   'P 1'
#
loop_
_entity.id
_entity.type
_entity.pdbx_description
1 polymer ?
#
loop_
_entity_poly.entity_id
_entity_poly.type
_entity_poly.pdbx_seq_one_letter_code
_entity_poly.pdbx_strand_id
1 'polypeptide(L)'
;VKLTTEIPHSPTGQAIVERANCTLKEYLAKQKQTDDTDVVSRLLKVLFTLNYLCLAEGREEPAVMIHHHVVKEGRPQAIPGLYVYYKDMRMGEWQGP
;
A
#
# COMPACT_ATOMS: atom_id res chain seq x y z
N VAL A 1 13.65 9.05 14.47
CA VAL A 1 13.17 7.83 13.76
C VAL A 1 12.94 6.74 14.80
N LYS A 2 11.74 6.15 14.86
CA LYS A 2 11.45 5.02 15.77
C LYS A 2 11.65 3.72 14.99
N LEU A 3 12.53 2.84 15.46
CA LEU A 3 12.73 1.52 14.86
C LEU A 3 11.74 0.53 15.47
N THR A 4 11.05 -0.23 14.62
CA THR A 4 10.18 -1.34 15.05
C THR A 4 10.57 -2.56 14.23
N THR A 5 10.84 -3.68 14.90
CA THR A 5 11.07 -4.98 14.28
C THR A 5 9.97 -5.93 14.74
N GLU A 6 9.64 -6.90 13.89
CA GLU A 6 8.53 -7.80 14.11
C GLU A 6 9.00 -9.17 14.60
N ILE A 7 8.07 -10.12 14.61
CA ILE A 7 8.32 -11.50 15.01
C ILE A 7 9.45 -12.07 14.13
N PRO A 8 10.54 -12.58 14.75
CA PRO A 8 11.63 -13.19 14.01
C PRO A 8 11.13 -14.26 13.05
N HIS A 9 11.68 -14.27 11.83
CA HIS A 9 11.40 -15.25 10.78
C HIS A 9 9.94 -15.33 10.31
N SER A 10 9.07 -14.41 10.72
CA SER A 10 7.72 -14.30 10.19
C SER A 10 7.67 -13.20 9.12
N PRO A 11 7.34 -13.53 7.85
CA PRO A 11 7.21 -12.51 6.80
C PRO A 11 5.90 -11.71 6.91
N THR A 12 4.96 -12.13 7.76
CA THR A 12 3.57 -11.69 7.70
C THR A 12 3.40 -10.21 8.04
N GLY A 13 4.13 -9.65 8.99
CA GLY A 13 3.94 -8.23 9.32
C GLY A 13 4.56 -7.28 8.28
N GLN A 14 5.41 -7.78 7.39
CA GLN A 14 5.89 -7.08 6.20
C GLN A 14 5.12 -7.43 4.92
N ALA A 15 4.00 -8.16 5.00
CA ALA A 15 3.25 -8.65 3.84
C ALA A 15 2.83 -7.54 2.86
N ILE A 16 2.59 -6.31 3.34
CA ILE A 16 2.26 -5.16 2.48
C ILE A 16 3.44 -4.83 1.55
N VAL A 17 4.67 -4.78 2.10
CA VAL A 17 5.89 -4.50 1.32
C VAL A 17 6.21 -5.66 0.39
N GLU A 18 6.03 -6.91 0.85
CA GLU A 18 6.24 -8.09 0.02
C GLU A 18 5.27 -8.12 -1.17
N ARG A 19 3.98 -7.79 -0.95
CA ARG A 19 3.01 -7.64 -2.04
C ARG A 19 3.40 -6.53 -2.99
N ALA A 20 3.86 -5.37 -2.48
CA ALA A 20 4.33 -4.27 -3.31
C ALA A 20 5.55 -4.67 -4.18
N ASN A 21 6.49 -5.43 -3.62
CA ASN A 21 7.64 -5.97 -4.35
C ASN A 21 7.22 -6.95 -5.45
N CYS A 22 6.19 -7.77 -5.20
CA CYS A 22 5.62 -8.65 -6.20
C CYS A 22 5.05 -7.84 -7.38
N THR A 23 4.18 -6.86 -7.11
CA THR A 23 3.62 -5.95 -8.13
C THR A 23 4.72 -5.22 -8.91
N LEU A 24 5.76 -4.73 -8.22
CA LEU A 24 6.89 -4.05 -8.85
C LEU A 24 7.62 -4.96 -9.85
N LYS A 25 7.89 -6.21 -9.48
CA LYS A 25 8.53 -7.21 -10.36
C LYS A 25 7.68 -7.52 -11.58
N GLU A 26 6.36 -7.64 -11.41
CA GLU A 26 5.44 -7.84 -12.53
C GLU A 26 5.48 -6.68 -13.53
N TYR A 27 5.46 -5.43 -13.04
CA TYR A 27 5.50 -4.26 -13.92
C TYR A 27 6.87 -4.09 -14.59
N LEU A 28 7.96 -4.41 -13.90
CA LEU A 28 9.30 -4.47 -14.50
C LEU A 28 9.37 -5.48 -15.65
N ALA A 29 8.68 -6.62 -15.54
CA ALA A 29 8.58 -7.59 -16.62
C ALA A 29 7.69 -7.08 -17.76
N LYS A 30 6.53 -6.49 -17.45
CA LYS A 30 5.58 -5.95 -18.44
C LYS A 30 6.15 -4.79 -19.25
N GLN A 31 6.93 -3.91 -18.64
CA GLN A 31 7.51 -2.72 -19.27
C GLN A 31 8.92 -2.96 -19.81
N LYS A 32 9.39 -4.20 -19.88
CA LYS A 32 10.71 -4.52 -20.42
C LYS A 32 10.74 -4.26 -21.92
N GLN A 33 11.42 -3.20 -22.34
CA GLN A 33 11.73 -2.93 -23.74
C GLN A 33 13.01 -3.68 -24.14
N THR A 34 13.12 -4.10 -25.41
CA THR A 34 14.23 -4.93 -25.91
C THR A 34 15.59 -4.25 -25.78
N ASP A 35 15.63 -2.91 -25.85
CA ASP A 35 16.86 -2.10 -25.86
C ASP A 35 17.09 -1.30 -24.56
N ASP A 36 16.25 -1.47 -23.52
CA ASP A 36 16.38 -0.76 -22.25
C ASP A 36 17.52 -1.39 -21.42
N THR A 37 18.74 -0.91 -21.63
CA THR A 37 19.96 -1.35 -20.92
C THR A 37 20.12 -0.66 -19.56
N ASP A 38 19.54 0.52 -19.37
CA ASP A 38 19.59 1.23 -18.09
C ASP A 38 18.53 0.74 -17.10
N VAL A 39 18.99 0.04 -16.07
CA VAL A 39 18.16 -0.52 -14.99
C VAL A 39 17.47 0.60 -14.19
N VAL A 40 18.13 1.74 -13.99
CA VAL A 40 17.60 2.84 -13.16
C VAL A 40 16.45 3.52 -13.89
N SER A 41 16.63 3.89 -15.16
CA SER A 41 15.55 4.47 -15.97
C SER A 41 14.34 3.53 -16.04
N ARG A 42 14.56 2.22 -16.22
CA ARG A 42 13.46 1.25 -16.21
C ARG A 42 12.71 1.22 -14.88
N LEU A 43 13.43 1.25 -13.76
CA LEU A 43 12.80 1.30 -12.44
C LEU A 43 11.99 2.59 -12.25
N LEU A 44 12.53 3.74 -12.65
CA LEU A 44 11.84 5.03 -12.54
C LEU A 44 10.57 5.08 -13.39
N LYS A 45 10.58 4.56 -14.62
CA LYS A 45 9.38 4.44 -15.48
C LYS A 45 8.29 3.59 -14.81
N VAL A 46 8.67 2.46 -14.23
CA VAL A 46 7.73 1.58 -13.53
C VAL A 46 7.18 2.25 -12.27
N LEU A 47 8.02 2.87 -11.46
CA LEU A 47 7.59 3.60 -10.26
C LEU A 47 6.67 4.77 -10.63
N PHE A 48 6.95 5.49 -11.71
CA PHE A 48 6.07 6.53 -12.22
C PHE A 48 4.71 5.94 -12.59
N THR A 49 4.69 4.84 -13.34
CA THR A 49 3.44 4.17 -13.72
C THR A 49 2.62 3.76 -12.49
N LEU A 50 3.23 3.05 -11.54
CA LEU A 50 2.55 2.54 -10.36
C LEU A 50 2.02 3.66 -9.46
N ASN A 51 2.75 4.76 -9.29
CA ASN A 51 2.38 5.81 -8.34
C ASN A 51 1.49 6.91 -8.95
N TYR A 52 1.60 7.18 -10.25
CA TYR A 52 0.92 8.31 -10.92
C TYR A 52 -0.14 7.88 -11.92
N LEU A 53 -0.02 6.71 -12.55
CA LEU A 53 -0.89 6.30 -13.65
C LEU A 53 -1.84 5.16 -13.29
N CYS A 54 -1.43 4.30 -12.35
CA CYS A 54 -2.28 3.20 -11.89
C CYS A 54 -3.25 3.65 -10.80
N LEU A 55 -4.49 3.23 -10.95
CA LEU A 55 -5.51 3.30 -9.92
C LEU A 55 -5.56 1.94 -9.20
N ALA A 56 -5.55 1.96 -7.87
CA ALA A 56 -5.77 0.74 -7.10
C ALA A 56 -7.23 0.30 -7.24
N GLU A 57 -7.50 -1.00 -7.13
CA GLU A 57 -8.86 -1.53 -7.21
C GLU A 57 -9.80 -0.80 -6.23
N GLY A 58 -10.91 -0.30 -6.77
CA GLY A 58 -11.91 0.46 -6.01
C GLY A 58 -11.49 1.88 -5.62
N ARG A 59 -10.39 2.41 -6.16
CA ARG A 59 -9.97 3.80 -5.95
C ARG A 59 -10.05 4.62 -7.23
N GLU A 60 -10.52 5.85 -7.09
CA GLU A 60 -10.60 6.83 -8.20
C GLU A 60 -9.33 7.66 -8.33
N GLU A 61 -8.47 7.65 -7.30
CA GLU A 61 -7.28 8.48 -7.20
C GLU A 61 -5.98 7.63 -7.23
N PRO A 62 -4.91 8.11 -7.90
CA PRO A 62 -3.61 7.46 -7.87
C PRO A 62 -2.94 7.58 -6.51
N ALA A 63 -1.98 6.68 -6.25
CA ALA A 63 -1.30 6.57 -4.95
C ALA A 63 -0.66 7.89 -4.49
N VAL A 64 -0.09 8.67 -5.43
CA VAL A 64 0.51 9.97 -5.13
C VAL A 64 -0.48 10.98 -4.55
N MET A 65 -1.70 11.05 -5.09
CA MET A 65 -2.74 11.97 -4.61
C MET A 65 -3.19 11.58 -3.20
N ILE A 66 -3.48 10.29 -3.00
CA ILE A 66 -3.86 9.74 -1.70
C ILE A 66 -2.76 10.00 -0.66
N HIS A 67 -1.50 9.77 -1.01
CA HIS A 67 -0.37 10.02 -0.10
C HIS A 67 -0.30 11.50 0.31
N HIS A 68 -0.36 12.42 -0.65
CA HIS A 68 -0.29 13.84 -0.36
C HIS A 68 -1.50 14.37 0.42
N HIS A 69 -2.71 13.87 0.16
CA HIS A 69 -3.90 14.18 0.97
C HIS A 69 -3.68 13.75 2.42
N VAL A 70 -3.27 12.50 2.66
CA VAL A 70 -3.00 11.99 4.01
C VAL A 70 -1.89 12.76 4.73
N VAL A 71 -0.86 13.20 4.01
CA VAL A 71 0.24 13.99 4.59
C VAL A 71 -0.21 15.42 4.94
N LYS A 72 -1.01 16.06 4.07
CA LYS A 72 -1.45 17.45 4.26
C LYS A 72 -2.60 17.57 5.26
N GLU A 73 -3.60 16.71 5.14
CA GLU A 73 -4.87 16.79 5.88
C GLU A 73 -4.88 15.83 7.08
N GLY A 74 -3.86 14.98 7.20
CA GLY A 74 -3.80 13.92 8.20
C GLY A 74 -4.52 12.66 7.73
N ARG A 75 -4.46 11.61 8.55
CA ARG A 75 -5.22 10.38 8.27
C ARG A 75 -6.71 10.72 8.32
N PRO A 76 -7.53 10.18 7.39
CA PRO A 76 -8.96 10.38 7.42
C PRO A 76 -9.48 9.99 8.81
N GLN A 77 -10.23 10.91 9.42
CA GLN A 77 -10.84 10.67 10.72
C GLN A 77 -11.98 9.65 10.58
N ALA A 78 -12.39 9.07 11.69
CA ALA A 78 -13.58 8.21 11.73
C ALA A 78 -14.76 8.94 11.07
N ILE A 79 -15.48 8.24 10.20
CA ILE A 79 -16.63 8.80 9.49
C ILE A 79 -17.67 9.19 10.56
N PRO A 80 -18.03 10.48 10.70
CA PRO A 80 -18.96 10.91 11.74
C PRO A 80 -20.30 10.18 11.62
N GLY A 81 -20.77 9.60 12.72
CA GLY A 81 -22.02 8.84 12.76
C GLY A 81 -21.93 7.41 12.19
N LEU A 82 -20.75 6.97 11.72
CA LEU A 82 -20.52 5.58 11.37
C LEU A 82 -20.07 4.80 12.61
N TYR A 83 -20.97 3.96 13.08
CA TYR A 83 -20.78 3.08 14.21
C TYR A 83 -20.67 1.65 13.74
N VAL A 84 -19.69 0.91 14.29
CA VAL A 84 -19.46 -0.48 13.93
C VAL A 84 -19.44 -1.33 15.18
N TYR A 85 -20.15 -2.46 15.13
CA TYR A 85 -19.90 -3.54 16.08
C TYR A 85 -18.63 -4.27 15.66
N TYR A 86 -17.80 -4.64 16.62
CA TYR A 86 -16.61 -5.44 16.39
C TYR A 86 -16.61 -6.67 17.30
N LYS A 87 -16.07 -7.77 16.80
CA LYS A 87 -15.96 -9.01 17.58
C LYS A 87 -14.67 -8.98 18.39
N ASP A 88 -14.79 -9.00 19.72
CA ASP A 88 -13.63 -9.20 20.59
C ASP A 88 -13.21 -10.66 20.49
N MET A 89 -12.04 -10.92 19.89
CA MET A 89 -11.53 -12.27 19.70
C MET A 89 -11.11 -12.96 21.00
N ARG A 90 -10.87 -12.20 22.09
CA ARG A 90 -10.51 -12.78 23.39
C ARG A 90 -11.73 -13.30 24.12
N MET A 91 -12.81 -12.52 24.12
CA MET A 91 -14.05 -12.86 24.83
C MET A 91 -15.04 -13.65 23.95
N GLY A 92 -14.93 -13.53 22.63
CA GLY A 92 -15.85 -14.18 21.67
C GLY A 92 -17.13 -13.38 21.39
N GLU A 93 -17.34 -12.28 22.11
CA GLU A 93 -18.56 -11.47 22.07
C GLU A 93 -18.46 -10.30 21.07
N TRP A 94 -19.61 -9.88 20.53
CA TRP A 94 -19.72 -8.65 19.75
C TRP A 94 -19.86 -7.44 20.68
N GLN A 95 -19.02 -6.43 20.49
CA GLN A 95 -19.01 -5.19 21.25
C GLN A 95 -19.29 -3.99 20.34
N GLY A 96 -19.93 -2.95 20.90
CA GLY A 96 -20.19 -1.68 20.24
C GLY A 96 -21.64 -1.17 20.36
N PRO A 97 -21.96 -0.05 19.67
CA PRO A 97 -20.97 0.89 19.16
C PRO A 97 -20.09 1.50 20.25
#